data_AF-A0A4R6BJ34-F1
#
_entry.id   AF-A0A4R6BJ34-F1
#
_cell.length_a   1.000
_cell.length_b   1.000
_cell.length_c   1.000
_cell.angle_alpha   90.00
_cell.angle_beta   90.00
_cell.angle_gamma   90.00
#
_symmetry.space_group_name_H-M   'P 1'
#
loop_
_entity.id
_entity.type
_entity.pdbx_description
1 polymer ?
#
loop_
_entity_poly.entity_id
_entity_poly.type
_entity_poly.pdbx_seq_one_letter_code
_entity_poly.pdbx_strand_id
1 'polypeptide(L)' 'MIITLLLIIGLSVWIYYCNQSVIAMLKSGNKKNALIWLYTAMFSAVLIVGVIIYSMREELMSLLNMFYHH' A
#
# COMPACT_ATOMS: atom_id res chain seq x y z
N MET A 1 -1.61 4.45 15.77
CA MET A 1 -0.41 5.02 15.11
C MET A 1 0.75 4.04 14.83
N ILE A 2 1.32 3.32 15.82
CA ILE A 2 2.52 2.46 15.57
C ILE A 2 2.24 1.37 14.50
N ILE A 3 1.07 0.73 14.56
CA ILE A 3 0.66 -0.29 13.57
C ILE A 3 0.53 0.32 12.18
N THR A 4 -0.01 1.54 12.06
CA THR A 4 -0.12 2.27 10.79
C THR A 4 1.25 2.56 10.19
N LEU A 5 2.22 2.99 11.01
CA LEU A 5 3.59 3.23 10.57
C LEU A 5 4.26 1.93 10.09
N LEU A 6 4.09 0.83 10.82
CA LEU A 6 4.59 -0.49 10.40
C LEU A 6 3.98 -0.95 9.07
N LEU A 7 2.68 -0.71 8.86
CA LEU A 7 1.99 -1.02 7.61
C LEU A 7 2.51 -0.18 6.44
N ILE A 8 2.79 1.12 6.66
CA ILE A 8 3.36 2.00 5.63
C ILE A 8 4.78 1.57 5.26
N ILE A 9 5.61 1.26 6.26
CA ILE A 9 6.99 0.79 6.04
C ILE A 9 6.95 -0.56 5.30
N GLY A 10 6.12 -1.49 5.76
CA GLY A 10 5.92 -2.79 5.13
C GLY A 10 5.46 -2.66 3.68
N LEU A 11 4.49 -1.78 3.41
CA LEU A 11 4.01 -1.50 2.06
C LEU A 11 5.13 -0.93 1.17
N SER A 12 5.94 -0.01 1.69
CA SER A 12 7.04 0.60 0.95
C SER A 12 8.10 -0.44 0.55
N VAL A 13 8.48 -1.31 1.49
CA VAL A 13 9.42 -2.41 1.22
C VAL A 13 8.83 -3.43 0.24
N TRP A 14 7.56 -3.76 0.39
CA TRP A 14 6.85 -4.69 -0.50
C TRP A 14 6.77 -4.18 -1.95
N ILE A 15 6.40 -2.90 -2.14
CA ILE A 15 6.36 -2.28 -3.47
C ILE A 15 7.77 -2.24 -4.08
N TYR A 16 8.79 -1.92 -3.31
CA TYR A 16 10.17 -1.94 -3.77
C TYR A 16 10.58 -3.33 -4.28
N TYR A 17 10.27 -4.38 -3.52
CA TYR A 17 10.55 -5.76 -3.89
C TYR A 17 9.79 -6.20 -5.16
N CYS A 18 8.50 -5.84 -5.25
CA CYS A 18 7.70 -6.11 -6.44
C CYS A 18 8.29 -5.40 -7.67
N ASN A 19 8.73 -4.15 -7.54
CA ASN A 19 9.32 -3.40 -8.64
C ASN A 19 10.62 -4.05 -9.15
N GLN A 20 11.52 -4.45 -8.24
CA GLN A 20 12.74 -5.19 -8.60
C GLN A 20 12.42 -6.51 -9.33
N SER A 21 11.45 -7.26 -8.82
CA SER A 21 11.02 -8.53 -9.41
C SER A 21 10.43 -8.33 -10.81
N VAL A 22 9.60 -7.31 -11.00
CA VAL A 22 9.02 -6.96 -12.31
C VAL A 22 10.10 -6.56 -13.30
N ILE A 23 11.07 -5.73 -12.91
CA ILE A 23 12.20 -5.35 -13.78
C ILE A 23 13.02 -6.57 -14.20
N ALA A 24 13.32 -7.47 -13.26
CA ALA A 24 14.04 -8.71 -13.57
C ALA A 24 13.26 -9.60 -14.54
N MET A 25 11.95 -9.75 -14.35
CA MET A 25 11.08 -10.55 -15.23
C MET A 25 10.95 -9.93 -16.63
N LEU A 26 10.83 -8.62 -16.73
CA LEU A 26 10.81 -7.91 -18.01
C LEU A 26 12.13 -8.09 -18.77
N LYS A 27 13.28 -8.02 -18.08
CA LYS A 27 14.60 -8.31 -18.67
C LYS A 27 14.73 -9.74 -19.18
N SER A 28 14.11 -10.70 -18.48
CA SER A 28 14.09 -12.12 -18.89
C SER A 28 13.09 -12.44 -20.02
N GLY A 29 12.33 -11.45 -20.50
CA GLY A 29 11.29 -11.65 -21.52
C GLY A 29 10.00 -12.28 -20.99
N ASN A 30 9.89 -12.54 -19.70
CA ASN A 30 8.72 -13.16 -19.06
C ASN A 30 7.63 -12.13 -18.74
N LYS A 31 7.02 -11.58 -19.80
CA LYS A 31 6.00 -10.51 -19.71
C LYS A 31 4.74 -10.94 -18.93
N LYS A 32 4.33 -12.21 -19.04
CA LYS A 32 3.15 -12.73 -18.35
C LYS A 32 3.33 -12.71 -16.83
N ASN A 33 4.47 -13.18 -16.34
CA ASN A 33 4.75 -13.17 -14.91
C ASN A 33 4.97 -11.75 -14.38
N ALA A 34 5.59 -10.86 -15.16
CA ALA A 34 5.71 -9.45 -14.80
C ALA A 34 4.33 -8.79 -14.59
N LEU A 35 3.36 -9.07 -15.47
CA LEU A 35 1.97 -8.61 -15.33
C LEU A 35 1.30 -9.16 -14.07
N ILE A 36 1.47 -10.44 -13.77
CA ILE A 36 0.91 -11.06 -12.56
C ILE A 36 1.47 -10.36 -11.31
N TRP A 37 2.78 -10.12 -11.25
CA TRP A 37 3.41 -9.42 -10.12
C TRP A 37 2.92 -7.98 -9.97
N LEU A 38 2.71 -7.26 -11.07
CA LEU A 38 2.12 -5.92 -11.06
C LEU A 38 0.70 -5.94 -10.48
N TYR A 39 -0.14 -6.88 -10.88
CA TYR A 39 -1.50 -7.01 -10.34
C TYR A 39 -1.50 -7.37 -8.85
N THR A 40 -0.62 -8.28 -8.42
CA THR A 40 -0.46 -8.63 -7.01
C THR A 40 -0.02 -7.43 -6.18
N ALA A 41 0.93 -6.63 -6.68
CA ALA A 41 1.37 -5.41 -6.04
C ALA A 41 0.22 -4.38 -5.90
N MET A 42 -0.57 -4.19 -6.97
CA MET A 42 -1.70 -3.29 -6.95
C MET A 42 -2.77 -3.72 -5.93
N PHE A 43 -3.17 -4.99 -5.92
CA PHE A 43 -4.22 -5.48 -5.04
C PHE A 43 -3.81 -5.46 -3.57
N SER A 44 -2.57 -5.88 -3.28
CA SER A 44 -1.99 -5.80 -1.93
C SER A 44 -1.88 -4.37 -1.42
N ALA A 45 -1.50 -3.42 -2.27
CA ALA A 45 -1.46 -2.00 -1.90
C ALA A 45 -2.85 -1.46 -1.55
N VAL A 46 -3.88 -1.77 -2.35
CA VAL A 46 -5.26 -1.35 -2.07
C VAL A 46 -5.75 -1.91 -0.74
N LEU A 47 -5.48 -3.19 -0.46
CA LEU A 47 -5.86 -3.80 0.82
C LEU A 47 -5.18 -3.13 2.01
N ILE A 48 -3.87 -2.91 1.96
CA ILE A 48 -3.11 -2.30 3.05
C ILE A 48 -3.56 -0.85 3.28
N VAL A 49 -3.75 -0.07 2.21
CA VAL A 49 -4.28 1.30 2.30
C VAL A 49 -5.69 1.30 2.89
N GLY A 50 -6.56 0.37 2.50
CA GLY A 50 -7.89 0.21 3.09
C GLY A 50 -7.83 -0.04 4.60
N VAL A 51 -6.93 -0.91 5.06
CA VAL A 51 -6.70 -1.17 6.49
C VAL A 51 -6.17 0.07 7.22
N ILE A 52 -5.26 0.83 6.60
CA ILE A 52 -4.74 2.08 7.15
C ILE A 52 -5.87 3.10 7.34
N ILE A 53 -6.69 3.32 6.30
CA ILE A 53 -7.82 4.26 6.36
C ILE A 53 -8.81 3.85 7.45
N TYR A 54 -9.16 2.55 7.52
CA TYR A 54 -10.02 2.03 8.57
C TYR A 54 -9.44 2.27 9.96
N SER A 55 -8.14 2.02 10.14
CA SER A 55 -7.45 2.19 11.42
C SER A 55 -7.33 3.66 11.84
N MET A 56 -7.29 4.59 10.88
CA MET A 56 -7.22 6.03 11.11
C MET A 56 -8.61 6.69 11.15
N ARG A 57 -9.70 5.93 10.99
CA ARG A 57 -11.06 6.48 10.88
C ARG A 57 -11.45 7.35 12.08
N GLU A 58 -11.14 6.90 13.30
CA GLU A 58 -11.48 7.65 14.51
C GLU A 58 -10.63 8.92 14.67
N GLU A 59 -9.33 8.87 14.35
CA GLU A 59 -8.46 10.05 14.34
C GLU A 59 -8.93 11.08 13.28
N LEU A 60 -9.35 10.60 12.10
CA LEU A 60 -9.89 11.43 11.03
C LEU A 60 -11.22 12.10 11.43
N MET A 61 -12.13 11.36 12.07
CA MET A 61 -13.38 11.91 12.61
C MET A 61 -13.14 12.91 13.74
N SER A 62 -12.14 12.67 14.58
CA SER A 62 -11.74 13.60 15.65
C SER A 62 -11.18 14.91 15.09
N LEU A 63 -10.38 14.86 14.02
CA LEU A 63 -9.90 16.04 13.30
C LEU A 63 -11.06 16.80 12.63
N LEU A 64 -11.94 16.09 11.92
CA LEU A 64 -13.11 16.67 11.29
C LEU A 64 -14.01 17.38 12.31
N ASN A 65 -14.27 16.77 13.47
CA ASN A 65 -15.03 17.42 14.53
C ASN A 65 -14.35 18.66 15.10
N MET A 66 -13.02 18.67 15.24
CA MET A 66 -12.29 19.89 15.64
C MET A 66 -12.43 21.02 14.63
N PHE A 67 -12.44 20.71 13.33
CA PHE A 67 -12.62 21.71 12.28
C PHE A 67 -14.08 22.14 12.07
N TYR A 68 -15.06 21.29 12.40
CA TYR A 68 -16.50 21.59 12.25
C TYR A 68 -17.14 22.22 13.50
N HIS A 69 -16.45 22.26 14.65
CA HIS A 69 -16.90 22.98 15.86
C HIS A 69 -16.35 24.42 15.97
N HIS A 70 -15.76 24.94 14.89
CA HIS A 70 -15.46 26.36 14.68
C HIS A 70 -16.27 26.89 13.50
#